data_AF-A0A954IAX2-F1
#
_entry.id   AF-A0A954IAX2-F1
#
_cell.length_a   1.000
_cell.length_b   1.000
_cell.length_c   1.000
_cell.angle_alpha   90.00
_cell.angle_beta   90.00
_cell.angle_gamma   90.00
#
_symmetry.space_group_name_H-M   'P 1'
#
loop_
_entity.id
_entity.type
_entity.pdbx_description
1 polymer ?
#
loop_
_entity_poly.entity_id
_entity_poly.type
_entity_poly.pdbx_seq_one_letter_code
_entity_poly.pdbx_strand_id
1 'polypeptide(L)'
;QIAEELQINPMTVSKAWSLLERDGAVERVRGQGMKVSAPSGKTASLNQRLQSLQPTMQQLASQAWQLGLSPDQVVRALKPLLRESAND
;
A
#
# COMPACT_ATOMS: atom_id res chain seq x y z
N GLN A 1 16.68 -20.92 5.98
CA GLN A 1 17.04 -19.96 7.03
C GLN A 1 15.80 -19.39 7.73
N ILE A 2 15.04 -18.42 7.16
CA ILE A 2 13.84 -17.85 7.84
C ILE A 2 12.79 -18.89 8.27
N ALA A 3 12.50 -19.89 7.44
CA ALA A 3 11.51 -20.92 7.78
C ALA A 3 11.92 -21.76 9.00
N GLU A 4 13.22 -22.01 9.15
CA GLU A 4 13.79 -22.80 10.24
C GLU A 4 13.89 -21.98 11.53
N GLU A 5 14.35 -20.72 11.42
CA GLU A 5 14.42 -19.77 12.53
C GLU A 5 13.04 -19.49 13.15
N LEU A 6 12.00 -19.37 12.32
CA LEU A 6 10.64 -19.11 12.77
C LEU A 6 9.84 -20.39 13.05
N GLN A 7 10.41 -21.57 12.80
CA GLN A 7 9.69 -22.86 12.86
C GLN A 7 8.37 -22.85 12.05
N ILE A 8 8.39 -22.22 10.87
CA ILE A 8 7.25 -22.09 9.96
C ILE A 8 7.45 -22.99 8.73
N ASN A 9 6.35 -23.51 8.17
CA ASN A 9 6.39 -24.25 6.91
C ASN A 9 7.07 -23.41 5.79
N PRO A 10 8.09 -23.93 5.09
CA PRO A 10 8.79 -23.23 4.01
C PRO A 10 7.87 -22.70 2.88
N MET A 11 6.76 -23.39 2.61
CA MET A 11 5.77 -22.93 1.63
C MET A 11 5.05 -21.67 2.10
N THR A 12 4.81 -21.53 3.41
CA THR A 12 4.20 -20.32 4.00
C THR A 12 5.13 -19.12 3.88
N VAL A 13 6.43 -19.32 4.11
CA VAL A 13 7.44 -18.26 3.93
C VAL A 13 7.52 -17.84 2.46
N SER A 14 7.51 -18.81 1.54
CA SER A 14 7.45 -18.54 0.09
C SER A 14 6.22 -17.72 -0.29
N LYS A 15 5.05 -18.09 0.25
CA LYS A 15 3.81 -17.34 0.03
C LYS A 15 3.94 -15.90 0.56
N ALA A 16 4.46 -15.70 1.77
CA ALA A 16 4.65 -14.38 2.34
C ALA A 16 5.55 -13.49 1.45
N TRP A 17 6.66 -14.03 0.94
CA TRP A 17 7.52 -13.31 -0.01
C TRP A 17 6.81 -12.95 -1.31
N SER A 18 6.00 -13.86 -1.87
CA SER A 18 5.21 -13.54 -3.07
C SER A 18 4.14 -12.48 -2.81
N LEU A 19 3.57 -12.42 -1.60
CA LEU A 19 2.65 -11.35 -1.22
C LEU A 19 3.39 -10.00 -1.13
N LEU A 20 4.55 -9.97 -0.47
CA LEU A 20 5.38 -8.76 -0.36
C LEU A 20 5.89 -8.25 -1.72
N GLU A 21 6.22 -9.16 -2.65
CA GLU A 21 6.61 -8.83 -4.02
C GLU A 21 5.43 -8.21 -4.79
N ARG A 22 4.24 -8.82 -4.69
CA ARG A 22 3.02 -8.26 -5.28
C ARG A 22 2.67 -6.88 -4.72
N ASP A 23 2.85 -6.69 -3.41
CA ASP A 23 2.53 -5.44 -2.73
C ASP A 23 3.64 -4.38 -2.93
N GLY A 24 4.68 -4.70 -3.71
CA GLY A 24 5.76 -3.79 -4.08
C GLY A 24 6.71 -3.45 -2.92
N ALA A 25 6.60 -4.14 -1.79
CA ALA A 25 7.48 -3.97 -0.63
C ALA A 25 8.89 -4.54 -0.91
N VAL A 26 8.98 -5.55 -1.79
CA VAL A 26 10.23 -6.12 -2.27
C VAL A 26 10.21 -6.31 -3.79
N GLU A 27 11.38 -6.28 -4.40
CA GLU A 27 11.57 -6.55 -5.82
C GLU A 27 12.57 -7.69 -6.02
N ARG A 28 12.36 -8.49 -7.07
CA ARG A 28 13.31 -9.53 -7.47
C ARG A 28 14.41 -8.94 -8.33
N VAL A 29 15.64 -9.03 -7.86
CA VAL A 29 16.84 -8.60 -8.59
C VAL A 29 17.52 -9.82 -9.19
N ARG A 30 17.66 -9.84 -10.51
CA ARG A 30 18.27 -10.97 -11.23
C ARG A 30 19.68 -11.24 -10.70
N GLY A 31 19.92 -12.48 -10.28
CA GLY A 31 21.21 -12.91 -9.73
C GLY A 31 21.49 -12.49 -8.28
N GLN A 32 20.59 -11.74 -7.63
CA GLN A 32 20.78 -11.22 -6.26
C GLN A 32 19.64 -11.58 -5.29
N GLY A 33 18.58 -12.22 -5.77
CA GLY A 33 17.45 -12.64 -4.92
C GLY A 33 16.42 -11.53 -4.75
N MET A 34 15.88 -11.36 -3.55
CA MET A 34 14.87 -10.35 -3.22
C MET A 34 15.55 -9.15 -2.56
N LYS A 35 15.15 -7.94 -2.95
CA LYS A 35 15.62 -6.67 -2.37
C LYS A 35 14.43 -5.89 -1.84
N VAL A 36 14.60 -5.22 -0.70
CA VAL A 36 13.59 -4.28 -0.19
C VAL A 36 13.47 -3.12 -1.17
N SER A 37 12.26 -2.89 -1.67
CA SER A 37 11.98 -1.78 -2.56
C SER A 37 12.23 -0.47 -1.83
N ALA A 38 12.87 0.49 -2.49
CA ALA A 38 12.90 1.86 -1.98
C ALA A 38 11.45 2.34 -1.76
N PRO A 39 11.17 3.20 -0.75
CA PRO A 39 9.82 3.68 -0.49
C PRO A 39 9.16 4.12 -1.80
N SER A 40 8.14 3.37 -2.20
CA SER A 40 7.49 3.41 -3.52
C SER A 40 6.90 4.78 -3.85
N GLY A 41 6.80 5.68 -2.86
CA GLY A 41 6.35 7.05 -3.01
C GLY A 41 7.20 7.93 -3.94
N LYS A 42 8.50 7.66 -4.12
CA LYS A 42 9.39 8.56 -4.90
C LYS A 42 9.68 8.10 -6.33
N THR A 43 9.63 6.81 -6.62
CA THR A 43 9.93 6.23 -7.95
C THR A 43 8.70 5.87 -8.77
N ALA A 44 7.54 5.67 -8.14
CA ALA A 44 6.29 5.41 -8.87
C ALA A 44 5.72 6.70 -9.49
N SER A 45 5.21 6.60 -10.71
CA SER A 45 4.50 7.70 -11.36
C SER A 45 3.31 8.15 -10.49
N LEU A 46 2.90 9.41 -10.62
CA LEU A 46 1.73 9.93 -9.90
C LEU A 46 0.49 9.05 -10.12
N ASN A 47 0.29 8.57 -11.36
CA ASN A 47 -0.82 7.69 -11.72
C ASN A 47 -0.80 6.37 -10.96
N GLN A 48 0.36 5.72 -10.82
CA GLN A 48 0.47 4.46 -10.07
C GLN A 48 0.16 4.66 -8.58
N ARG A 49 0.61 5.78 -8.00
CA ARG A 49 0.33 6.12 -6.60
C ARG A 49 -1.15 6.43 -6.36
N LEU A 50 -1.80 7.13 -7.30
CA LEU A 50 -3.24 7.34 -7.25
C LEU A 50 -4.03 6.05 -7.46
N GLN A 51 -3.58 5.18 -8.37
CA GLN A 51 -4.21 3.89 -8.64
C GLN A 51 -4.15 2.97 -7.41
N SER A 52 -3.06 2.99 -6.63
CA SER A 52 -3.00 2.26 -5.36
C SER A 52 -4.00 2.76 -4.31
N LEU A 53 -4.38 4.05 -4.35
CA LEU A 53 -5.39 4.61 -3.44
C LEU A 53 -6.83 4.38 -3.92
N GLN A 54 -7.02 3.97 -5.17
CA GLN A 54 -8.33 3.90 -5.80
C GLN A 54 -9.35 3.00 -5.07
N PRO A 55 -8.98 1.80 -4.56
CA PRO A 55 -9.93 0.98 -3.79
C PRO A 55 -10.44 1.68 -2.54
N THR A 56 -9.54 2.34 -1.79
CA THR A 56 -9.88 3.08 -0.57
C THR A 56 -10.72 4.32 -0.88
N MET A 57 -10.39 5.04 -1.97
CA MET A 57 -11.18 6.18 -2.42
C MET A 57 -12.60 5.79 -2.84
N GLN A 58 -12.77 4.63 -3.48
CA GLN A 58 -14.10 4.09 -3.82
C GLN A 58 -14.92 3.77 -2.56
N GLN A 59 -14.29 3.16 -1.55
CA GLN A 59 -14.94 2.88 -0.27
C GLN A 59 -15.36 4.18 0.44
N LEU A 60 -14.49 5.20 0.46
CA LEU A 60 -14.81 6.51 1.01
C LEU A 60 -15.97 7.19 0.27
N ALA A 61 -15.97 7.14 -1.06
CA ALA A 61 -17.03 7.73 -1.88
C ALA A 61 -18.40 7.06 -1.60
N SER A 62 -18.43 5.73 -1.49
CA SER A 62 -19.64 4.99 -1.15
C SER A 62 -20.20 5.39 0.22
N GLN A 63 -19.33 5.46 1.24
CA GLN A 63 -19.73 5.87 2.59
C GLN A 63 -20.22 7.33 2.62
N ALA A 64 -19.51 8.24 1.95
CA ALA A 64 -19.92 9.64 1.87
C ALA A 64 -21.30 9.80 1.24
N TRP A 65 -21.59 9.04 0.17
CA TRP A 65 -22.90 9.05 -0.48
C TRP A 65 -24.00 8.52 0.44
N GLN A 66 -23.76 7.41 1.15
CA GLN A 66 -24.71 6.86 2.12
C GLN A 66 -25.01 7.83 3.27
N LEU A 67 -24.04 8.65 3.63
CA LEU A 67 -24.17 9.68 4.67
C LEU A 67 -24.73 11.02 4.14
N GLY A 68 -25.04 11.11 2.84
CA GLY A 68 -25.58 12.33 2.22
C GLY A 68 -24.58 13.49 2.17
N LEU A 69 -23.28 13.21 2.22
CA LEU A 69 -22.24 14.24 2.19
C LEU A 69 -21.98 14.71 0.76
N SER A 70 -21.81 16.02 0.60
CA SER A 70 -21.35 16.59 -0.67
C SER A 70 -19.86 16.32 -0.89
N PRO A 71 -19.39 16.25 -2.14
CA PRO A 71 -17.96 16.10 -2.44
C PRO A 71 -17.08 17.14 -1.74
N ASP A 72 -17.54 18.39 -1.67
CA ASP A 72 -16.81 19.48 -1.01
C ASP A 72 -16.68 19.28 0.50
N GLN A 73 -17.71 18.72 1.15
CA GLN A 73 -17.67 18.42 2.59
C GLN A 73 -16.64 17.32 2.88
N VAL A 74 -16.60 16.28 2.05
CA VAL A 74 -15.65 15.16 2.18
C VAL A 74 -14.21 15.67 1.98
N VAL A 75 -13.96 16.43 0.91
CA VAL A 75 -12.62 16.99 0.63
C VAL A 75 -12.16 17.93 1.74
N ARG A 76 -13.06 18.74 2.28
CA ARG A 76 -12.76 19.65 3.40
C ARG A 76 -12.37 18.89 4.67
N ALA A 77 -13.05 17.79 4.97
CA ALA A 77 -12.75 16.93 6.12
C ALA A 77 -11.44 16.13 5.93
N LEU A 78 -11.13 15.71 4.69
CA LEU A 78 -9.94 14.92 4.39
C LEU A 78 -8.64 15.74 4.38
N LYS A 79 -8.70 17.01 3.93
CA LYS A 79 -7.54 17.91 3.85
C LYS A 79 -6.69 18.02 5.14
N PRO A 80 -7.26 18.22 6.35
CA PRO A 80 -6.46 18.30 7.57
C PRO A 80 -5.80 16.95 7.92
N LEU A 81 -6.51 15.82 7.74
CA LEU A 81 -5.97 14.48 8.01
C LEU A 81 -4.73 14.18 7.15
N LEU A 82 -4.78 14.55 5.88
CA LEU A 82 -3.65 14.38 4.96
C LEU A 82 -2.44 15.26 5.32
N ARG A 83 -2.65 16.38 6.02
CA ARG A 83 -1.56 17.26 6.47
C ARG A 83 -0.88 16.73 7.73
N GLU A 84 -1.66 16.13 8.62
CA GLU A 84 -1.15 15.53 9.86
C GLU A 84 -0.34 14.27 9.57
N SER A 85 -0.83 13.37 8.70
CA SER A 85 -0.10 12.17 8.29
C SER A 85 1.13 12.42 7.41
N ALA A 86 1.35 13.66 6.94
CA ALA A 86 2.55 14.02 6.20
C ALA A 86 3.70 14.52 7.10
N ASN A 87 3.42 14.69 8.40
CA ASN A 87 4.35 15.26 9.39
C ASN A 87 4.90 14.20 10.37
N ASP A 88 4.46 12.94 10.23
CA ASP A 88 5.01 11.71 10.84
C ASP A 88 5.83 10.92 9.81
#